data_AF-A0A7R9M3U9-F1
#
_entry.id   AF-A0A7R9M3U9-F1
#
_cell.length_a   1.000
_cell.length_b   1.000
_cell.length_c   1.000
_cell.angle_alpha   90.00
_cell.angle_beta   90.00
_cell.angle_gamma   90.00
#
_symmetry.space_group_name_H-M   'P 1'
#
loop_
_entity.id
_entity.type
_entity.pdbx_description
1 polymer ?
#
loop_
_entity_poly.entity_id
_entity_poly.type
_entity_poly.pdbx_seq_one_letter_code
_entity_poly.pdbx_strand_id
1 'polypeptide(L)'
;MLDTPEAVKKKLKRAFCEPGKVEDNGVLAFVKHVVFSLFDTFEVNRKEANGGNLIYKEYQSLESDFVEMRLHPGDLKLAVEKYLNRLLDPIREVFKDPKLKKLTDSAYPPLNKKGKVVTSGDNDINPSLLDIRVGKIVEINKHPDADSLYVSQVDLGEPTGATRTVVSGLAQLVPREQLEGRLVVVLANLKPAKMRGIESKGMILCASTDEPRQVEPLNPPPGSQPGERVFCEGYSVSDSVPEVLNPKKKIWEKLQTEMKTSHNGLAEWSGNPFVTTKGLITCKLMTNAPIK
;
A
#
# COMPACT_ATOMS: atom_id res chain seq x y z
N MET A 1 -14.78 5.04 8.79
CA MET A 1 -15.12 6.42 9.16
C MET A 1 -15.37 6.57 10.67
N LEU A 2 -15.95 5.57 11.35
CA LEU A 2 -16.00 5.53 12.82
C LEU A 2 -14.91 4.60 13.34
N ASP A 3 -13.72 5.14 13.59
CA ASP A 3 -12.64 4.35 14.19
C ASP A 3 -13.12 3.80 15.54
N THR A 4 -12.78 2.54 15.87
CA THR A 4 -13.01 1.97 17.21
C THR A 4 -12.00 2.54 18.21
N PRO A 5 -12.20 2.40 19.53
CA PRO A 5 -11.20 2.80 20.53
C PRO A 5 -9.80 2.22 20.25
N GLU A 6 -9.72 0.96 19.82
CA GLU A 6 -8.47 0.29 19.48
C GLU A 6 -7.81 0.88 18.22
N ALA A 7 -8.62 1.25 17.22
CA ALA A 7 -8.13 1.90 16.01
C ALA A 7 -7.58 3.30 16.32
N VAL A 8 -8.27 4.07 17.17
CA VAL A 8 -7.81 5.39 17.66
C VAL A 8 -6.47 5.25 18.38
N LYS A 9 -6.39 4.35 19.37
CA LYS A 9 -5.15 4.05 20.12
C LYS A 9 -3.98 3.76 19.20
N LYS A 10 -4.20 2.90 18.21
CA LYS A 10 -3.18 2.48 17.25
C LYS A 10 -2.72 3.63 16.35
N LYS A 11 -3.64 4.50 15.91
CA LYS A 11 -3.32 5.70 15.12
C LYS A 11 -2.51 6.71 15.95
N LEU A 12 -2.92 6.99 17.18
CA LEU A 12 -2.17 7.87 18.08
C LEU A 12 -0.79 7.33 18.44
N LYS A 13 -0.66 6.01 18.64
CA LYS A 13 0.66 5.38 18.84
C LYS A 13 1.61 5.65 17.67
N ARG A 14 1.11 5.58 16.43
CA ARG A 14 1.86 5.84 15.19
C ARG A 14 2.05 7.31 14.86
N ALA A 15 1.25 8.20 15.45
CA ALA A 15 1.35 9.64 15.19
C ALA A 15 2.74 10.15 15.56
N PHE A 16 3.37 10.93 14.68
CA PHE A 16 4.63 11.58 14.99
C PHE A 16 4.42 12.59 16.13
N CYS A 17 5.26 12.51 17.16
CA CYS A 17 5.20 13.36 18.36
C CYS A 17 6.53 13.19 19.10
N GLU A 18 7.51 13.97 18.69
CA GLU A 18 8.86 13.95 19.25
C GLU A 18 8.91 14.75 20.57
N PRO A 19 9.61 14.29 21.62
CA PRO A 19 9.74 15.03 22.87
C PRO A 19 10.29 16.44 22.63
N GLY A 20 9.69 17.45 23.27
CA GLY A 20 10.16 18.84 23.17
C GLY A 20 9.85 19.56 21.86
N LYS A 21 9.45 18.84 20.80
CA LYS A 21 9.20 19.43 19.48
C LYS A 21 7.72 19.79 19.26
N VAL A 22 7.48 21.08 19.07
CA VAL A 22 6.13 21.64 18.83
C VAL A 22 5.80 21.72 17.33
N GLU A 23 6.78 22.06 16.50
CA GLU A 23 6.59 22.22 15.05
C GLU A 23 6.17 20.90 14.38
N ASP A 24 5.16 20.98 13.51
CA ASP A 24 4.55 19.85 12.80
C ASP A 24 4.04 18.71 13.72
N ASN A 25 3.74 19.04 14.98
CA ASN A 25 3.22 18.07 15.94
C ASN A 25 1.69 18.00 15.90
N GLY A 26 1.16 17.06 15.11
CA GLY A 26 -0.28 16.87 14.95
C GLY A 26 -1.02 16.52 16.24
N VAL A 27 -0.35 15.93 17.24
CA VAL A 27 -0.96 15.62 18.55
C VAL A 27 -1.20 16.91 19.33
N LEU A 28 -0.19 17.78 19.44
CA LEU A 28 -0.32 19.08 20.09
C LEU A 28 -1.32 19.99 19.36
N ALA A 29 -1.29 20.01 18.02
CA ALA A 29 -2.25 20.76 17.22
C ALA A 29 -3.70 20.34 17.51
N PHE A 30 -3.95 19.03 17.64
CA PHE A 30 -5.27 18.53 18.03
C PHE A 30 -5.68 18.99 19.43
N VAL A 31 -4.77 18.96 20.41
CA VAL A 31 -5.07 19.47 21.75
C VAL A 31 -5.41 20.97 21.71
N LYS A 32 -4.59 21.76 21.02
CA LYS A 32 -4.75 23.22 20.88
C LYS A 32 -6.08 23.60 20.25
N HIS A 33 -6.39 23.01 19.10
CA HIS A 33 -7.46 23.49 18.22
C HIS A 33 -8.78 22.74 18.39
N VAL A 34 -8.77 21.57 19.02
CA VAL A 34 -9.98 20.76 19.22
C VAL A 34 -10.28 20.61 20.69
N VAL A 35 -9.32 20.12 21.49
CA VAL A 35 -9.61 19.79 22.89
C VAL A 35 -9.86 21.05 23.72
N PHE A 36 -8.97 22.04 23.69
CA PHE A 36 -9.18 23.32 24.40
C PHE A 36 -10.32 24.16 23.83
N SER A 37 -10.85 23.85 22.65
CA SER A 37 -12.04 24.52 22.09
C SER A 37 -13.35 23.90 22.57
N LEU A 38 -13.32 22.68 23.11
CA LEU A 38 -14.51 21.91 23.50
C LEU A 38 -14.55 21.55 24.98
N PHE A 39 -13.42 21.65 25.68
CA PHE A 39 -13.28 21.27 27.09
C PHE A 39 -12.50 22.34 27.85
N ASP A 40 -12.95 22.65 29.07
CA ASP A 40 -12.33 23.66 29.94
C ASP A 40 -10.97 23.23 30.49
N THR A 41 -10.72 21.91 30.56
CA THR A 41 -9.49 21.35 31.11
C THR A 41 -8.99 20.15 30.30
N PHE A 42 -7.66 20.02 30.25
CA PHE A 42 -6.95 18.85 29.72
C PHE A 42 -6.20 18.12 30.82
N GLU A 43 -6.64 16.89 31.11
CA GLU A 43 -6.09 16.04 32.17
C GLU A 43 -5.16 14.97 31.59
N VAL A 44 -3.94 14.91 32.12
CA VAL A 44 -2.96 13.86 31.82
C VAL A 44 -2.76 12.99 33.06
N ASN A 45 -3.32 11.78 33.01
CA ASN A 45 -3.23 10.83 34.12
C ASN A 45 -1.94 10.01 34.02
N ARG A 46 -1.08 10.11 35.04
CA ARG A 46 0.22 9.42 35.12
C ARG A 46 0.43 8.83 36.51
N LYS A 47 1.29 7.82 36.60
CA LYS A 47 1.72 7.27 37.89
C LYS A 47 2.61 8.29 38.62
N GLU A 48 2.62 8.25 39.95
CA GLU A 48 3.51 9.07 40.80
C GLU A 48 4.99 8.97 40.37
N ALA A 49 5.46 7.76 40.06
CA ALA A 49 6.82 7.51 39.59
C ALA A 49 7.18 8.23 38.27
N ASN A 50 6.18 8.73 37.54
CA ASN A 50 6.34 9.46 36.26
C ASN A 50 5.96 10.95 36.40
N GLY A 51 6.02 11.51 37.61
CA GLY A 51 5.76 12.93 37.87
C GLY A 51 4.29 13.28 38.09
N GLY A 52 3.45 12.30 38.43
CA GLY A 52 2.06 12.51 38.86
C GLY A 52 1.11 13.05 37.79
N ASN A 53 -0.16 13.17 38.16
CA ASN A 53 -1.20 13.70 37.27
C ASN A 53 -0.97 15.19 36.98
N LEU A 54 -1.18 15.61 35.75
CA LEU A 54 -1.17 17.02 35.35
C LEU A 54 -2.55 17.45 34.87
N ILE A 55 -2.90 18.70 35.17
CA ILE A 55 -4.16 19.32 34.72
C ILE A 55 -3.83 20.67 34.13
N TYR A 56 -4.20 20.86 32.87
CA TYR A 56 -3.96 22.08 32.13
C TYR A 56 -5.28 22.80 31.87
N LYS A 57 -5.33 24.10 32.17
CA LYS A 57 -6.47 24.98 31.84
C LYS A 57 -6.24 25.75 30.54
N GLU A 58 -4.99 25.90 30.14
CA GLU A 58 -4.60 26.67 28.96
C GLU A 58 -3.53 25.92 28.17
N TYR A 59 -3.60 25.99 26.84
CA TYR A 59 -2.69 25.28 25.96
C TYR A 59 -1.22 25.68 26.15
N GLN A 60 -0.95 26.96 26.44
CA GLN A 60 0.39 27.50 26.65
C GLN A 60 1.13 26.79 27.79
N SER A 61 0.42 26.49 28.89
CA SER A 61 1.00 25.76 30.02
C SER A 61 1.38 24.31 29.66
N LEU A 62 0.58 23.66 28.82
CA LEU A 62 0.87 22.32 28.30
C LEU A 62 2.06 22.33 27.34
N GLU A 63 2.08 23.30 26.42
CA GLU A 63 3.17 23.45 25.44
C GLU A 63 4.51 23.69 26.15
N SER A 64 4.53 24.56 27.17
CA SER A 64 5.71 24.81 27.99
C SER A 64 6.22 23.53 28.65
N ASP A 65 5.34 22.77 29.31
CA ASP A 65 5.73 21.50 29.96
C ASP A 65 6.18 20.43 28.95
N PHE A 66 5.64 20.46 27.73
CA PHE A 66 6.07 19.54 26.67
C PHE A 66 7.46 19.91 26.12
N VAL A 67 7.71 21.20 25.87
CA VAL A 67 9.02 21.74 25.45
C VAL A 67 10.10 21.47 26.51
N GLU A 68 9.76 21.70 27.77
CA GLU A 68 10.64 21.45 28.92
C GLU A 68 10.74 19.96 29.29
N MET A 69 10.11 19.08 28.51
CA MET A 69 10.12 17.62 28.68
C MET A 69 9.56 17.12 30.03
N ARG A 70 8.78 17.95 30.74
CA ARG A 70 8.01 17.54 31.92
C ARG A 70 6.80 16.70 31.54
N LEU A 71 6.27 16.91 30.33
CA LEU A 71 5.22 16.10 29.72
C LEU A 71 5.79 15.23 28.60
N HIS A 72 5.81 13.92 28.83
CA HIS A 72 6.31 12.97 27.84
C HIS A 72 5.28 12.71 26.71
N PRO A 73 5.69 12.54 25.44
CA PRO A 73 4.79 12.25 24.33
C PRO A 73 3.86 11.06 24.54
N GLY A 74 4.32 10.03 25.23
CA GLY A 74 3.50 8.86 25.56
C GLY A 74 2.29 9.23 26.41
N ASP A 75 2.49 10.05 27.44
CA ASP A 75 1.41 10.47 28.34
C ASP A 75 0.46 11.44 27.65
N LEU A 76 1.00 12.38 26.85
CA LEU A 76 0.21 13.26 26.01
C LEU A 76 -0.69 12.46 25.06
N LYS A 77 -0.16 11.46 24.35
CA LYS A 77 -0.94 10.62 23.43
C LYS A 77 -2.04 9.84 24.15
N LEU A 78 -1.76 9.29 25.33
CA LEU A 78 -2.75 8.58 26.14
C LEU A 78 -3.88 9.50 26.61
N ALA A 79 -3.54 10.72 27.01
CA ALA A 79 -4.54 11.74 27.34
C ALA A 79 -5.37 12.10 26.11
N VAL A 80 -4.75 12.38 24.96
CA VAL A 80 -5.48 12.67 23.71
C VAL A 80 -6.40 11.53 23.30
N GLU A 81 -5.99 10.27 23.48
CA GLU A 81 -6.84 9.09 23.22
C GLU A 81 -8.14 9.14 24.03
N LYS A 82 -8.09 9.52 25.30
CA LYS A 82 -9.27 9.66 26.18
C LYS A 82 -10.24 10.70 25.61
N TYR A 83 -9.76 11.88 25.26
CA TYR A 83 -10.62 12.97 24.75
C TYR A 83 -11.17 12.66 23.37
N LEU A 84 -10.38 12.08 22.47
CA LEU A 84 -10.83 11.70 21.14
C LEU A 84 -11.93 10.62 21.20
N ASN A 85 -11.79 9.63 22.10
CA ASN A 85 -12.86 8.65 22.32
C ASN A 85 -14.12 9.30 22.92
N ARG A 86 -13.99 10.22 23.89
CA ARG A 86 -15.13 10.96 24.44
C ARG A 86 -15.91 11.74 23.37
N LEU A 87 -15.23 12.27 22.35
CA LEU A 87 -15.87 12.93 21.21
C LEU A 87 -16.51 11.93 20.24
N LEU A 88 -15.90 10.76 20.02
CA LEU A 88 -16.38 9.76 19.08
C LEU A 88 -17.49 8.87 19.63
N ASP A 89 -17.52 8.60 20.93
CA ASP A 89 -18.46 7.65 21.54
C ASP A 89 -19.93 8.00 21.29
N PRO A 90 -20.40 9.26 21.48
CA PRO A 90 -21.77 9.62 21.15
C PRO A 90 -22.11 9.39 19.67
N ILE A 91 -21.16 9.65 18.78
CA ILE A 91 -21.32 9.43 17.33
C ILE A 91 -21.39 7.93 17.04
N ARG A 92 -20.50 7.13 17.65
CA ARG A 92 -20.51 5.66 17.52
C ARG A 92 -21.86 5.08 17.98
N GLU A 93 -22.43 5.59 19.07
CA GLU A 93 -23.75 5.18 19.56
C GLU A 93 -24.86 5.52 18.57
N VAL A 94 -24.91 6.76 18.05
CA VAL A 94 -25.90 7.17 17.03
C VAL A 94 -25.84 6.26 15.80
N PHE A 95 -24.64 5.89 15.36
CA PHE A 95 -24.43 5.05 14.17
C PHE A 95 -24.63 3.54 14.42
N LYS A 96 -25.03 3.12 15.63
CA LYS A 96 -25.55 1.75 15.85
C LYS A 96 -26.94 1.55 15.23
N ASP A 97 -27.66 2.63 14.92
CA ASP A 97 -28.95 2.55 14.24
C ASP A 97 -28.81 1.78 12.90
N PRO A 98 -29.63 0.73 12.66
CA PRO A 98 -29.55 -0.08 11.44
C PRO A 98 -29.66 0.70 10.13
N LYS A 99 -30.45 1.78 10.09
CA LYS A 99 -30.62 2.63 8.90
C LYS A 99 -29.34 3.42 8.63
N LEU A 100 -28.76 4.03 9.66
CA LEU A 100 -27.51 4.79 9.54
C LEU A 100 -26.33 3.88 9.21
N LYS A 101 -26.30 2.67 9.77
CA LYS A 101 -25.30 1.65 9.42
C LYS A 101 -25.38 1.27 7.94
N LYS A 102 -26.58 0.95 7.44
CA LYS A 102 -26.79 0.63 6.01
C LYS A 102 -26.43 1.80 5.09
N LEU A 103 -26.79 3.03 5.47
CA LEU A 103 -26.43 4.23 4.72
C LEU A 103 -24.91 4.42 4.68
N THR A 104 -24.23 4.22 5.80
CA THR A 104 -22.77 4.33 5.91
C THR A 104 -22.07 3.27 5.07
N ASP A 105 -22.53 2.03 5.12
CA ASP A 105 -21.99 0.92 4.31
C ASP A 105 -22.22 1.15 2.80
N SER A 106 -23.26 1.88 2.42
CA SER A 106 -23.54 2.21 1.01
C SER A 106 -22.72 3.41 0.51
N ALA A 107 -22.56 4.44 1.35
CA ALA A 107 -21.81 5.65 1.01
C ALA A 107 -20.29 5.46 1.12
N TYR A 108 -19.86 4.63 2.08
CA TYR A 108 -18.47 4.29 2.36
C TYR A 108 -18.37 2.76 2.48
N PRO A 109 -18.54 2.03 1.35
CA PRO A 109 -18.35 0.60 1.36
C PRO A 109 -16.98 0.29 1.96
N PRO A 110 -16.89 -0.62 2.94
CA PRO A 110 -15.62 -0.92 3.58
C PRO A 110 -14.63 -1.34 2.51
N LEU A 111 -13.58 -0.52 2.31
CA LEU A 111 -12.34 -0.98 1.68
C LEU A 111 -11.98 -2.28 2.39
N ASN A 112 -11.95 -3.39 1.63
CA ASN A 112 -11.92 -4.75 2.15
C ASN A 112 -11.20 -4.84 3.51
N LYS A 113 -11.97 -5.10 4.58
CA LYS A 113 -11.43 -5.33 5.93
C LYS A 113 -10.69 -6.67 5.97
N LYS A 114 -9.51 -6.72 5.38
CA LYS A 114 -8.42 -7.65 5.67
C LYS A 114 -7.07 -6.95 5.88
N GLY A 115 -7.07 -5.64 6.16
CA GLY A 115 -5.91 -4.92 6.67
C GLY A 115 -5.63 -5.21 8.15
N LYS A 116 -5.24 -6.44 8.51
CA LYS A 116 -4.54 -6.69 9.77
C LYS A 116 -3.24 -5.90 9.74
N VAL A 117 -2.97 -5.07 10.75
CA VAL A 117 -1.57 -4.76 11.06
C VAL A 117 -1.03 -6.01 11.70
N VAL A 118 -0.20 -6.71 10.92
CA VAL A 118 0.53 -7.87 11.38
C VAL A 118 1.72 -7.34 12.17
N THR A 119 1.59 -7.35 13.49
CA THR A 119 2.74 -7.58 14.37
C THR A 119 3.36 -8.91 13.98
N SER A 120 4.66 -8.88 13.69
CA SER A 120 5.57 -10.01 13.49
C SER A 120 5.12 -11.28 14.20
N GLY A 121 4.71 -12.28 13.41
CA GLY A 121 4.16 -13.55 13.88
C GLY A 121 3.40 -14.30 12.78
N ASP A 122 4.16 -15.01 11.94
CA ASP A 122 3.75 -16.15 11.10
C ASP A 122 2.62 -16.02 10.05
N ASN A 123 2.31 -14.79 9.60
CA ASN A 123 1.62 -14.57 8.31
C ASN A 123 2.29 -13.40 7.55
N ASP A 124 3.55 -13.62 7.18
CA ASP A 124 4.51 -12.62 6.68
C ASP A 124 4.43 -12.39 5.15
N ILE A 125 3.54 -13.09 4.45
CA ILE A 125 3.43 -13.03 2.98
C ILE A 125 2.42 -11.96 2.58
N ASN A 126 2.92 -10.86 2.03
CA ASN A 126 2.14 -9.71 1.59
C ASN A 126 2.76 -9.09 0.31
N PRO A 127 2.04 -8.23 -0.44
CA PRO A 127 2.51 -7.72 -1.72
C PRO A 127 3.77 -6.85 -1.64
N SER A 128 4.16 -6.33 -0.46
CA SER A 128 5.42 -5.57 -0.30
C SER A 128 6.66 -6.42 -0.56
N LEU A 129 6.56 -7.75 -0.53
CA LEU A 129 7.66 -8.67 -0.84
C LEU A 129 7.95 -8.78 -2.35
N LEU A 130 7.03 -8.35 -3.21
CA LEU A 130 7.19 -8.46 -4.66
C LEU A 130 7.98 -7.27 -5.19
N ASP A 131 9.00 -7.52 -6.00
CA ASP A 131 9.71 -6.46 -6.72
C ASP A 131 8.96 -6.15 -8.02
N ILE A 132 7.91 -5.34 -7.95
CA ILE A 132 7.17 -4.88 -9.14
C ILE A 132 7.67 -3.48 -9.56
N ARG A 133 8.01 -3.32 -10.84
CA ARG A 133 8.48 -2.05 -11.42
C ARG A 133 7.81 -1.76 -12.75
N VAL A 134 7.80 -0.50 -13.12
CA VAL A 134 7.54 -0.08 -14.49
C VAL A 134 8.77 -0.44 -15.33
N GLY A 135 8.55 -1.07 -16.48
CA GLY A 135 9.58 -1.37 -17.45
C GLY A 135 9.24 -0.84 -18.84
N LYS A 136 10.26 -0.53 -19.64
CA LYS A 136 10.09 -0.19 -21.06
C LYS A 136 10.65 -1.30 -21.92
N ILE A 137 9.82 -1.85 -22.81
CA ILE A 137 10.30 -2.81 -23.82
C ILE A 137 11.10 -2.02 -24.86
N VAL A 138 12.42 -2.17 -24.86
CA VAL A 138 13.30 -1.47 -25.82
C VAL A 138 13.45 -2.25 -27.13
N GLU A 139 13.38 -3.57 -27.04
CA GLU A 139 13.48 -4.47 -28.19
C GLU A 139 12.60 -5.70 -27.94
N ILE A 140 11.98 -6.22 -28.99
CA ILE A 140 11.14 -7.42 -28.91
C ILE A 140 11.25 -8.25 -30.20
N ASN A 141 11.58 -9.53 -30.04
CA ASN A 141 11.73 -10.47 -31.15
C ASN A 141 10.94 -11.76 -30.85
N LYS A 142 10.52 -12.48 -31.91
CA LYS A 142 9.96 -13.83 -31.74
C LYS A 142 11.06 -14.76 -31.18
N HIS A 143 10.66 -15.66 -30.30
CA HIS A 143 11.58 -16.68 -29.80
C HIS A 143 11.98 -17.62 -30.95
N PRO A 144 13.28 -17.95 -31.13
CA PRO A 144 13.75 -18.77 -32.25
C PRO A 144 13.10 -20.16 -32.28
N ASP A 145 12.92 -20.77 -31.10
CA ASP A 145 12.40 -22.13 -30.95
C ASP A 145 10.95 -22.21 -30.43
N ALA A 146 10.18 -21.11 -30.44
CA ALA A 146 8.80 -21.12 -29.93
C ALA A 146 7.90 -20.00 -30.48
N ASP A 147 6.90 -20.38 -31.28
CA ASP A 147 5.99 -19.44 -31.94
C ASP A 147 5.07 -18.65 -30.98
N SER A 148 4.83 -19.17 -29.79
CA SER A 148 3.98 -18.52 -28.78
C SER A 148 4.74 -17.56 -27.87
N LEU A 149 6.08 -17.49 -28.00
CA LEU A 149 6.93 -16.70 -27.11
C LEU A 149 7.57 -15.51 -27.82
N TYR A 150 7.62 -14.37 -27.13
CA TYR A 150 8.50 -13.26 -27.42
C TYR A 150 9.70 -13.26 -26.48
N VAL A 151 10.83 -12.78 -26.98
CA VAL A 151 12.03 -12.42 -26.22
C VAL A 151 12.15 -10.91 -26.25
N SER A 152 11.96 -10.27 -25.11
CA SER A 152 11.99 -8.81 -24.96
C SER A 152 13.22 -8.36 -24.17
N GLN A 153 13.87 -7.28 -24.60
CA GLN A 153 14.80 -6.52 -23.77
C GLN A 153 14.01 -5.43 -23.06
N VAL A 154 13.98 -5.48 -21.72
CA VAL A 154 13.18 -4.57 -20.89
C VAL A 154 14.09 -3.73 -20.01
N ASP A 155 14.02 -2.41 -20.19
CA ASP A 155 14.64 -1.45 -19.30
C ASP A 155 13.81 -1.32 -18.02
N LEU A 156 14.44 -1.62 -16.87
CA LEU A 156 13.85 -1.51 -15.52
C LEU A 156 14.54 -0.42 -14.69
N GLY A 157 15.19 0.55 -15.34
CA GLY A 157 15.90 1.64 -14.67
C GLY A 157 17.06 1.15 -13.80
N GLU A 158 17.75 0.10 -14.23
CA GLU A 158 18.93 -0.37 -13.50
C GLU A 158 20.03 0.70 -13.54
N PRO A 159 20.78 0.93 -12.44
CA PRO A 159 21.78 2.01 -12.39
C PRO A 159 22.87 1.92 -13.48
N THR A 160 23.13 0.72 -13.99
CA THR A 160 24.09 0.45 -15.07
C THR A 160 23.52 0.73 -16.47
N GLY A 161 22.22 0.99 -16.58
CA GLY A 161 21.49 1.06 -17.86
C GLY A 161 21.26 -0.30 -18.52
N ALA A 162 21.54 -1.40 -17.83
CA ALA A 162 21.34 -2.74 -18.38
C ALA A 162 19.85 -3.10 -18.52
N THR A 163 19.50 -3.70 -19.65
CA THR A 163 18.17 -4.27 -19.88
C THR A 163 18.12 -5.71 -19.40
N ARG A 164 16.91 -6.17 -19.03
CA ARG A 164 16.66 -7.57 -18.71
C ARG A 164 16.00 -8.28 -19.88
N THR A 165 16.51 -9.47 -20.19
CA THR A 165 15.80 -10.41 -21.06
C THR A 165 14.56 -10.92 -20.35
N VAL A 166 13.39 -10.71 -20.95
CA VAL A 166 12.09 -11.23 -20.48
C VAL A 166 11.46 -12.05 -21.59
N VAL A 167 11.20 -13.33 -21.31
CA VAL A 167 10.51 -14.23 -22.24
C VAL A 167 9.03 -14.29 -21.86
N SER A 168 8.13 -13.98 -22.78
CA SER A 168 6.69 -13.85 -22.51
C SER A 168 5.83 -14.59 -23.53
N GLY A 169 4.74 -15.21 -23.07
CA GLY A 169 3.79 -15.97 -23.90
C GLY A 169 2.78 -15.10 -24.64
N LEU A 170 3.21 -13.96 -25.20
CA LEU A 170 2.34 -12.95 -25.79
C LEU A 170 2.29 -13.00 -27.32
N ALA A 171 3.12 -13.79 -27.99
CA ALA A 171 3.34 -13.68 -29.45
C ALA A 171 2.11 -13.99 -30.33
N GLN A 172 1.15 -14.75 -29.80
CA GLN A 172 -0.10 -15.09 -30.49
C GLN A 172 -1.30 -14.27 -29.96
N LEU A 173 -1.09 -13.43 -28.94
CA LEU A 173 -2.15 -12.76 -28.19
C LEU A 173 -2.07 -11.23 -28.32
N VAL A 174 -0.86 -10.69 -28.40
CA VAL A 174 -0.61 -9.25 -28.49
C VAL A 174 0.37 -9.01 -29.64
N PRO A 175 0.01 -8.20 -30.65
CA PRO A 175 0.91 -7.88 -31.75
C PRO A 175 2.20 -7.19 -31.27
N ARG A 176 3.33 -7.47 -31.95
CA ARG A 176 4.65 -6.90 -31.64
C ARG A 176 4.60 -5.38 -31.58
N GLU A 177 3.88 -4.76 -32.50
CA GLU A 177 3.78 -3.32 -32.70
C GLU A 177 3.10 -2.62 -31.50
N GLN A 178 2.31 -3.38 -30.72
CA GLN A 178 1.68 -2.88 -29.50
C GLN A 178 2.58 -3.03 -28.27
N LEU A 179 3.71 -3.73 -28.37
CA LEU A 179 4.65 -4.00 -27.29
C LEU A 179 5.97 -3.25 -27.46
N GLU A 180 6.44 -3.06 -28.70
CA GLU A 180 7.68 -2.35 -28.98
C GLU A 180 7.61 -0.89 -28.49
N GLY A 181 8.55 -0.50 -27.62
CA GLY A 181 8.57 0.82 -26.98
C GLY A 181 7.55 1.02 -25.86
N ARG A 182 6.68 0.03 -25.57
CA ARG A 182 5.61 0.14 -24.57
C ARG A 182 6.14 0.10 -23.15
N LEU A 183 5.53 0.92 -22.27
CA LEU A 183 5.66 0.78 -20.83
C LEU A 183 4.76 -0.35 -20.32
N VAL A 184 5.33 -1.23 -19.51
CA VAL A 184 4.70 -2.42 -18.94
C VAL A 184 4.97 -2.50 -17.44
N VAL A 185 4.20 -3.32 -16.73
CA VAL A 185 4.44 -3.64 -15.32
C VAL A 185 5.16 -4.99 -15.24
N VAL A 186 6.30 -5.04 -14.54
CA VAL A 186 7.18 -6.20 -14.49
C VAL A 186 7.42 -6.64 -13.06
N LEU A 187 7.23 -7.93 -12.79
CA LEU A 187 7.72 -8.59 -11.59
C LEU A 187 9.19 -9.01 -11.79
N ALA A 188 10.08 -8.44 -10.98
CA ALA A 188 11.53 -8.39 -11.21
C ALA A 188 12.35 -9.22 -10.19
N ASN A 189 11.75 -9.73 -9.11
CA ASN A 189 12.46 -10.57 -8.12
C ASN A 189 12.02 -12.03 -8.12
N LEU A 190 11.42 -12.55 -9.20
CA LEU A 190 11.31 -13.99 -9.39
C LEU A 190 12.69 -14.59 -9.65
N LYS A 191 12.91 -15.83 -9.21
CA LYS A 191 14.09 -16.59 -9.61
C LYS A 191 14.09 -16.71 -11.15
N PRO A 192 15.20 -16.36 -11.84
CA PRO A 192 15.28 -16.52 -13.29
C PRO A 192 14.92 -17.94 -13.74
N ALA A 193 14.19 -18.03 -14.86
CA ALA A 193 13.69 -19.28 -15.38
C ALA A 193 14.03 -19.41 -16.87
N LYS A 194 14.54 -20.58 -17.27
CA LYS A 194 14.80 -20.88 -18.68
C LYS A 194 13.50 -21.28 -19.38
N MET A 195 13.21 -20.62 -20.48
CA MET A 195 12.11 -20.93 -21.38
C MET A 195 12.71 -21.25 -22.74
N ARG A 196 12.66 -22.53 -23.13
CA ARG A 196 13.23 -23.03 -24.41
C ARG A 196 14.67 -22.57 -24.66
N GLY A 197 15.50 -22.62 -23.61
CA GLY A 197 16.94 -22.32 -23.68
C GLY A 197 17.30 -20.88 -23.29
N ILE A 198 16.38 -19.93 -23.43
CA ILE A 198 16.61 -18.52 -23.09
C ILE A 198 16.19 -18.26 -21.64
N GLU A 199 17.07 -17.65 -20.85
CA GLU A 199 16.79 -17.30 -19.46
C GLU A 199 15.98 -16.00 -19.38
N SER A 200 14.78 -16.08 -18.79
CA SER A 200 13.94 -14.93 -18.46
C SER A 200 14.26 -14.42 -17.06
N LYS A 201 14.51 -13.11 -16.95
CA LYS A 201 14.89 -12.40 -15.71
C LYS A 201 13.81 -11.42 -15.22
N GLY A 202 12.56 -11.72 -15.57
CA GLY A 202 11.38 -10.97 -15.15
C GLY A 202 10.11 -11.56 -15.75
N MET A 203 8.98 -11.01 -15.37
CA MET A 203 7.67 -11.40 -15.87
C MET A 203 6.79 -10.18 -16.07
N ILE A 204 6.30 -9.98 -17.30
CA ILE A 204 5.35 -8.92 -17.62
C ILE A 204 3.98 -9.31 -17.06
N LEU A 205 3.45 -8.51 -16.15
CA LEU A 205 2.15 -8.76 -15.53
C LEU A 205 1.02 -8.40 -16.50
N CYS A 206 0.09 -9.33 -16.68
CA CYS A 206 -1.04 -9.19 -17.58
C CYS A 206 -2.35 -9.56 -16.88
N ALA A 207 -3.44 -8.89 -17.22
CA ALA A 207 -4.77 -9.41 -16.96
C ALA A 207 -5.10 -10.49 -18.00
N SER A 208 -5.67 -11.63 -17.59
CA SER A 208 -5.97 -12.72 -18.50
C SER A 208 -7.22 -13.51 -18.14
N THR A 209 -7.92 -14.01 -19.16
CA THR A 209 -9.01 -14.99 -19.06
C THR A 209 -8.65 -16.23 -19.84
N ASP A 210 -9.22 -17.38 -19.46
CA ASP A 210 -8.90 -18.66 -20.08
C ASP A 210 -9.88 -19.01 -21.22
N GLU A 211 -11.16 -18.59 -21.15
CA GLU A 211 -12.19 -18.93 -22.14
C GLU A 211 -13.15 -17.74 -22.46
N PRO A 212 -13.08 -17.13 -23.67
CA PRO A 212 -11.98 -17.25 -24.62
C PRO A 212 -10.67 -16.73 -24.03
N ARG A 213 -9.55 -17.30 -24.47
CA ARG A 213 -8.23 -16.86 -24.00
C ARG A 213 -7.95 -15.44 -24.47
N GLN A 214 -7.91 -14.50 -23.53
CA GLN A 214 -7.57 -13.11 -23.76
C GLN A 214 -6.49 -12.69 -22.78
N VAL A 215 -5.58 -11.84 -23.22
CA VAL A 215 -4.48 -11.33 -22.41
C VAL A 215 -4.25 -9.86 -22.74
N GLU A 216 -4.17 -9.03 -21.71
CA GLU A 216 -3.82 -7.63 -21.84
C GLU A 216 -2.71 -7.27 -20.82
N PRO A 217 -1.55 -6.76 -21.28
CA PRO A 217 -0.53 -6.23 -20.40
C PRO A 217 -1.07 -5.09 -19.55
N LEU A 218 -0.71 -5.06 -18.26
CA LEU A 218 -1.08 -3.95 -17.38
C LEU A 218 -0.43 -2.64 -17.85
N ASN A 219 -1.16 -1.54 -17.66
CA ASN A 219 -0.78 -0.20 -18.08
C ASN A 219 -0.35 0.65 -16.88
N PRO A 220 0.93 1.06 -16.81
CA PRO A 220 1.36 2.12 -15.93
C PRO A 220 0.65 3.46 -16.27
N PRO A 221 0.51 4.38 -15.30
CA PRO A 221 -0.07 5.69 -15.55
C PRO A 221 0.81 6.52 -16.51
N PRO A 222 0.22 7.47 -17.28
CA PRO A 222 0.99 8.37 -18.12
C PRO A 222 2.08 9.13 -17.35
N GLY A 223 3.27 9.21 -17.92
CA GLY A 223 4.42 9.89 -17.31
C GLY A 223 5.25 9.02 -16.36
N SER A 224 4.89 7.75 -16.16
CA SER A 224 5.77 6.79 -15.48
C SER A 224 7.07 6.55 -16.25
N GLN A 225 8.13 6.20 -15.51
CA GLN A 225 9.47 5.99 -16.05
C GLN A 225 9.98 4.57 -15.77
N PRO A 226 10.88 4.02 -16.60
CA PRO A 226 11.56 2.76 -16.32
C PRO A 226 12.17 2.74 -14.90
N GLY A 227 11.93 1.65 -14.18
CA GLY A 227 12.39 1.45 -12.81
C GLY A 227 11.50 2.05 -11.73
N GLU A 228 10.49 2.84 -12.09
CA GLU A 228 9.53 3.35 -11.12
C GLU A 228 8.85 2.20 -10.37
N ARG A 229 8.80 2.33 -9.04
CA ARG A 229 8.27 1.31 -8.16
C ARG A 229 6.75 1.22 -8.27
N VAL A 230 6.24 0.00 -8.43
CA VAL A 230 4.80 -0.31 -8.29
C VAL A 230 4.58 -0.96 -6.94
N PHE A 231 3.62 -0.46 -6.17
CA PHE A 231 3.28 -1.00 -4.85
C PHE A 231 1.76 -1.07 -4.67
N CYS A 232 1.32 -1.91 -3.75
CA CYS A 232 -0.09 -2.06 -3.41
C CYS A 232 -0.47 -1.03 -2.35
N GLU A 233 -1.55 -0.27 -2.57
CA GLU A 233 -2.00 0.75 -1.63
C GLU A 233 -2.24 0.15 -0.24
N GLY A 234 -1.76 0.85 0.81
CA GLY A 234 -1.79 0.34 2.19
C GLY A 234 -0.63 -0.61 2.55
N TYR A 235 0.18 -1.04 1.58
CA TYR A 235 1.40 -1.83 1.76
C TYR A 235 2.60 -1.01 1.30
N SER A 236 3.12 -0.17 2.21
CA SER A 236 4.32 0.62 1.93
C SER A 236 5.51 -0.29 1.63
N VAL A 237 6.36 0.14 0.71
CA VAL A 237 7.65 -0.48 0.42
C VAL A 237 8.46 -0.52 1.72
N SER A 238 8.77 -1.71 2.22
CA SER A 238 9.73 -1.88 3.30
C SER A 238 11.13 -2.04 2.71
N ASP A 239 12.16 -1.67 3.46
CA ASP A 239 13.58 -1.90 3.08
C ASP A 239 13.96 -3.40 2.98
N SER A 240 12.98 -4.30 3.12
CA SER A 240 13.13 -5.74 3.19
C SER A 240 12.61 -6.49 1.96
N VAL A 241 12.46 -5.81 0.81
CA VAL A 241 12.15 -6.51 -0.46
C VAL A 241 13.29 -7.47 -0.79
N PRO A 242 13.04 -8.79 -0.87
CA PRO A 242 14.09 -9.73 -1.22
C PRO A 242 14.53 -9.52 -2.67
N GLU A 243 15.85 -9.56 -2.90
CA GLU A 243 16.43 -9.50 -4.26
C GLU A 243 15.91 -10.64 -5.16
N VAL A 244 15.74 -11.83 -4.58
CA VAL A 244 15.13 -12.99 -5.24
C VAL A 244 14.16 -13.69 -4.28
N LEU A 245 12.92 -13.91 -4.72
CA LEU A 245 11.91 -14.67 -4.00
C LEU A 245 12.33 -16.12 -3.84
N ASN A 246 12.19 -16.67 -2.64
CA ASN A 246 12.45 -18.08 -2.38
C ASN A 246 11.33 -18.96 -3.00
N PRO A 247 11.62 -19.79 -4.02
CA PRO A 247 10.60 -20.58 -4.70
C PRO A 247 9.89 -21.59 -3.77
N LYS A 248 10.57 -22.07 -2.72
CA LYS A 248 9.98 -23.00 -1.74
C LYS A 248 8.86 -22.37 -0.93
N LYS A 249 8.86 -21.03 -0.77
CA LYS A 249 7.82 -20.32 -0.01
C LYS A 249 6.54 -20.08 -0.81
N LYS A 250 6.60 -20.23 -2.15
CA LYS A 250 5.51 -19.98 -3.10
C LYS A 250 4.81 -18.62 -2.88
N ILE A 251 5.62 -17.56 -2.69
CA ILE A 251 5.11 -16.23 -2.31
C ILE A 251 4.27 -15.65 -3.44
N TRP A 252 4.77 -15.69 -4.67
CA TRP A 252 4.04 -15.22 -5.86
C TRP A 252 2.71 -15.96 -6.00
N GLU A 253 2.72 -17.29 -5.97
CA GLU A 253 1.53 -18.11 -6.18
C GLU A 253 0.47 -17.87 -5.09
N LYS A 254 0.89 -17.60 -3.84
CA LYS A 254 -0.04 -17.27 -2.75
C LYS A 254 -0.65 -15.88 -2.89
N LEU A 255 0.10 -14.91 -3.42
CA LEU A 255 -0.40 -13.54 -3.59
C LEU A 255 -1.23 -13.40 -4.86
N GLN A 256 -0.83 -14.08 -5.93
CA GLN A 256 -1.46 -14.03 -7.26
C GLN A 256 -2.93 -14.47 -7.25
N THR A 257 -3.33 -15.37 -6.34
CA THR A 257 -4.74 -15.79 -6.18
C THR A 257 -5.69 -14.66 -5.79
N GLU A 258 -5.18 -13.59 -5.16
CA GLU A 258 -5.96 -12.40 -4.81
C GLU A 258 -5.65 -11.21 -5.73
N MET A 259 -4.86 -11.38 -6.80
CA MET A 259 -4.58 -10.34 -7.80
C MET A 259 -5.55 -10.42 -8.98
N LYS A 260 -6.24 -9.31 -9.24
CA LYS A 260 -7.18 -9.20 -10.36
C LYS A 260 -7.34 -7.75 -10.78
N THR A 261 -7.99 -7.52 -11.92
CA THR A 261 -8.52 -6.20 -12.25
C THR A 261 -9.90 -6.02 -11.62
N SER A 262 -10.23 -4.80 -11.21
CA SER A 262 -11.57 -4.46 -10.70
C SER A 262 -12.58 -4.29 -11.83
N HIS A 263 -13.84 -4.02 -11.47
CA HIS A 263 -14.91 -3.68 -12.43
C HIS A 263 -14.62 -2.41 -13.24
N ASN A 264 -13.76 -1.51 -12.73
CA ASN A 264 -13.33 -0.30 -13.42
C ASN A 264 -11.95 -0.46 -14.09
N GLY A 265 -11.43 -1.69 -14.18
CA GLY A 265 -10.15 -1.98 -14.83
C GLY A 265 -8.92 -1.59 -14.00
N LEU A 266 -9.05 -1.32 -12.70
CA LEU A 266 -7.90 -1.06 -11.83
C LEU A 266 -7.22 -2.38 -11.46
N ALA A 267 -5.90 -2.49 -11.59
CA ALA A 267 -5.17 -3.64 -11.08
C ALA A 267 -5.13 -3.59 -9.55
N GLU A 268 -5.59 -4.65 -8.88
CA GLU A 268 -5.74 -4.69 -7.43
C GLU A 268 -5.27 -6.03 -6.84
N TRP A 269 -4.85 -5.98 -5.58
CA TRP A 269 -4.63 -7.15 -4.74
C TRP A 269 -5.53 -7.06 -3.51
N SER A 270 -6.39 -8.07 -3.31
CA SER A 270 -7.37 -8.10 -2.21
C SER A 270 -8.29 -6.85 -2.17
N GLY A 271 -8.52 -6.19 -3.31
CA GLY A 271 -9.29 -4.96 -3.42
C GLY A 271 -8.49 -3.67 -3.16
N ASN A 272 -7.18 -3.75 -2.94
CA ASN A 272 -6.30 -2.60 -2.81
C ASN A 272 -5.57 -2.36 -4.15
N PRO A 273 -5.63 -1.15 -4.72
CA PRO A 273 -5.08 -0.89 -6.03
C PRO A 273 -3.54 -0.91 -6.04
N PHE A 274 -2.97 -1.36 -7.15
CA PHE A 274 -1.56 -1.13 -7.47
C PHE A 274 -1.38 0.29 -8.00
N VAL A 275 -0.37 0.97 -7.48
CA VAL A 275 -0.07 2.37 -7.76
C VAL A 275 1.42 2.58 -8.00
N THR A 276 1.75 3.63 -8.72
CA THR A 276 3.06 4.27 -8.75
C THR A 276 2.98 5.64 -8.07
N THR A 277 4.07 6.40 -8.08
CA THR A 277 4.03 7.80 -7.62
C THR A 277 3.22 8.71 -8.56
N LYS A 278 2.91 8.25 -9.78
CA LYS A 278 2.20 8.99 -10.81
C LYS A 278 0.72 8.61 -10.94
N GLY A 279 0.27 7.52 -10.33
CA GLY A 279 -1.14 7.13 -10.36
C GLY A 279 -1.37 5.62 -10.35
N LEU A 280 -2.57 5.24 -10.77
CA LEU A 280 -3.08 3.87 -10.71
C LEU A 280 -2.57 3.02 -11.87
N ILE A 281 -2.29 1.73 -11.59
CA ILE A 281 -2.08 0.70 -12.62
C ILE A 281 -3.44 0.24 -13.13
N THR A 282 -3.61 0.18 -14.45
CA THR A 282 -4.91 -0.11 -15.07
C THR A 282 -4.82 -1.15 -16.18
N CYS A 283 -5.97 -1.66 -16.58
CA CYS A 283 -6.19 -2.55 -17.70
C CYS A 283 -7.45 -2.06 -18.43
N LYS A 284 -7.36 -1.80 -19.73
CA LYS A 284 -8.40 -1.06 -20.46
C LYS A 284 -9.58 -1.94 -20.84
N LEU A 285 -9.31 -3.17 -21.27
CA LEU A 285 -10.30 -4.07 -21.86
C LEU A 285 -10.71 -5.17 -20.88
N MET A 286 -9.81 -5.57 -19.98
CA MET A 286 -10.02 -6.70 -19.07
C MET A 286 -10.42 -6.24 -17.67
N THR A 287 -11.72 -6.27 -17.37
CA THR A 287 -12.28 -6.03 -16.01
C THR A 287 -12.59 -7.34 -15.30
N ASN A 288 -12.45 -7.39 -13.96
CA ASN A 288 -12.67 -8.61 -13.15
C ASN A 288 -11.83 -9.82 -13.58
N ALA A 289 -10.69 -9.58 -14.23
CA ALA A 289 -9.83 -10.63 -14.77
C ALA A 289 -8.65 -10.91 -13.83
N PRO A 290 -8.27 -12.19 -13.60
CA PRO A 290 -7.06 -12.54 -12.88
C PRO A 290 -5.81 -11.88 -13.47
N ILE A 291 -4.90 -11.43 -12.61
CA ILE A 291 -3.57 -10.97 -13.01
C ILE A 291 -2.61 -12.15 -12.91
N LYS A 292 -1.85 -12.39 -13.98
CA LYS A 292 -0.85 -13.47 -14.10
C LYS A 292 0.46 -12.91 -14.62
#